data_AF-A0A173DWI4-F1
#
_entry.id   AF-A0A173DWI4-F1
#
_cell.length_a   1.000
_cell.length_b   1.000
_cell.length_c   1.000
_cell.angle_alpha   90.00
_cell.angle_beta   90.00
_cell.angle_gamma   90.00
#
_symmetry.space_group_name_H-M   'P 1'
#
loop_
_entity.id
_entity.type
_entity.pdbx_description
1 polymer ?
#
loop_
_entity_poly.entity_id
_entity_poly.type
_entity_poly.pdbx_seq_one_letter_code
_entity_poly.pdbx_strand_id
1 'polypeptide(L)'
;VAIVDRPRATLKELAEAAGVSKATLHRFCGTRDNLVQMLEDHGETVLNQIIQACDLEHAEPLEALQRLIKEHLTHRELLVFLVFQYRPDFLDPHGEGARWQSYLEALDAFFLRGQ
;
A
#
# COMPACT_ATOMS: atom_id res chain seq x y z
N VAL A 1 -1.35 11.05 4.18
CA VAL A 1 -2.48 11.49 5.06
C VAL A 1 -3.66 12.14 4.33
N ALA A 2 -3.50 13.20 3.53
CA ALA A 2 -4.63 13.99 3.01
C ALA A 2 -5.71 13.26 2.19
N ILE A 3 -5.33 12.29 1.35
CA ILE A 3 -6.27 11.54 0.51
C ILE A 3 -7.12 10.53 1.31
N VAL A 4 -6.59 10.08 2.45
CA VAL A 4 -7.24 9.14 3.38
C VAL A 4 -8.24 9.89 4.24
N ASP A 5 -7.81 11.02 4.82
CA ASP A 5 -8.65 11.83 5.71
C ASP A 5 -9.80 12.53 4.97
N ARG A 6 -9.62 12.75 3.67
CA ARG A 6 -10.57 13.47 2.82
C ARG A 6 -10.75 12.73 1.48
N PRO A 7 -11.48 11.61 1.45
CA PRO A 7 -11.65 10.82 0.23
C PRO A 7 -12.31 11.61 -0.91
N ARG A 8 -13.11 12.64 -0.58
CA ARG A 8 -13.74 13.55 -1.55
C ARG A 8 -12.95 14.84 -1.83
N ALA A 9 -11.73 14.96 -1.29
CA ALA A 9 -10.88 16.13 -1.56
C ALA A 9 -10.59 16.24 -3.06
N THR A 10 -10.75 17.46 -3.56
CA THR A 10 -10.35 17.86 -4.89
C THR A 10 -8.83 17.82 -5.02
N LEU A 11 -8.32 17.72 -6.24
CA LEU A 11 -6.89 17.79 -6.51
C LEU A 11 -6.24 19.09 -5.97
N LYS A 12 -7.01 20.17 -5.87
CA LYS A 12 -6.56 21.43 -5.27
C LYS A 12 -6.30 21.27 -3.76
N GLU A 13 -7.27 20.70 -3.03
CA GLU A 13 -7.14 20.49 -1.58
C GLU A 13 -6.03 19.48 -1.26
N LEU A 14 -5.82 18.48 -2.12
CA LEU A 14 -4.70 17.54 -2.01
C LEU A 14 -3.36 18.25 -2.23
N ALA A 15 -3.27 19.16 -3.20
CA ALA A 15 -2.06 19.95 -3.46
C ALA A 15 -1.72 20.85 -2.27
N GLU A 16 -2.71 21.54 -1.71
CA GLU A 16 -2.56 22.38 -0.51
C GLU A 16 -2.06 21.55 0.68
N ALA A 17 -2.64 20.38 0.92
CA ALA A 17 -2.21 19.50 2.00
C ALA A 17 -0.82 18.90 1.80
N ALA A 18 -0.38 18.73 0.54
CA ALA A 18 0.96 18.29 0.17
C ALA A 18 1.99 19.43 0.11
N GLY A 19 1.58 20.69 0.37
CA GLY A 19 2.47 21.84 0.33
C GLY A 19 2.96 22.22 -1.08
N VAL A 20 2.24 21.80 -2.13
CA VAL A 20 2.59 22.07 -3.53
C VAL A 20 1.49 22.86 -4.24
N SER A 21 1.82 23.52 -5.36
CA SER A 21 0.80 24.18 -6.17
C SER A 21 -0.09 23.16 -6.88
N LYS A 22 -1.37 23.51 -7.13
CA LYS A 22 -2.29 22.70 -7.95
C LYS A 22 -1.68 22.39 -9.32
N ALA A 23 -0.99 23.35 -9.94
CA ALA A 23 -0.34 23.16 -11.24
C ALA A 23 0.80 22.13 -11.15
N THR A 24 1.60 22.17 -10.08
CA THR A 24 2.68 21.20 -9.83
C THR A 24 2.10 19.80 -9.67
N LEU A 25 1.09 19.62 -8.82
CA LEU A 25 0.47 18.32 -8.61
C LEU A 25 -0.20 17.81 -9.90
N HIS A 26 -0.91 18.67 -10.61
CA HIS A 26 -1.54 18.32 -11.88
C HIS A 26 -0.51 17.95 -12.97
N ARG A 27 0.67 18.57 -13.04
CA ARG A 27 1.71 18.10 -13.98
C ARG A 27 2.27 16.73 -13.59
N PHE A 28 2.24 16.38 -12.31
CA PHE A 28 2.78 15.13 -11.80
C PHE A 28 1.82 13.96 -12.02
N CYS A 29 0.55 14.11 -11.66
CA CYS A 29 -0.44 13.02 -11.79
C CYS A 29 -1.48 13.26 -12.89
N GLY A 30 -1.73 14.50 -13.32
CA GLY A 30 -2.81 14.84 -14.25
C GLY A 30 -4.18 14.84 -13.56
N THR A 31 -4.68 13.65 -13.20
CA THR A 31 -6.01 13.47 -12.60
C THR A 31 -5.91 12.90 -11.18
N ARG A 32 -7.03 12.92 -10.45
CA ARG A 32 -7.14 12.25 -9.16
C ARG A 32 -7.00 10.73 -9.30
N ASP A 33 -7.59 10.15 -10.35
CA ASP A 33 -7.55 8.70 -10.56
C ASP A 33 -6.13 8.23 -10.87
N ASN A 34 -5.37 9.00 -11.66
CA ASN A 34 -3.95 8.74 -11.88
C ASN A 34 -3.14 8.86 -10.58
N LEU A 35 -3.46 9.84 -9.71
CA LEU A 35 -2.81 9.93 -8.40
C LEU A 35 -3.09 8.69 -7.53
N VAL A 36 -4.33 8.17 -7.58
CA VAL A 36 -4.68 6.93 -6.89
C VAL A 36 -3.90 5.75 -7.45
N GLN A 37 -3.86 5.57 -8.78
CA GLN A 37 -3.05 4.51 -9.41
C GLN A 37 -1.56 4.60 -9.02
N MET A 38 -0.96 5.80 -9.07
CA MET A 38 0.44 5.99 -8.65
C MET A 38 0.68 5.62 -7.19
N LEU A 39 -0.29 5.88 -6.30
CA LEU A 39 -0.20 5.50 -4.89
C LEU A 39 -0.41 3.99 -4.69
N GLU A 40 -1.23 3.34 -5.50
CA GLU A 40 -1.37 1.88 -5.50
C GLU A 40 -0.10 1.19 -6.02
N ASP A 41 0.50 1.66 -7.12
CA ASP A 41 1.78 1.14 -7.64
C ASP A 41 2.91 1.29 -6.62
N HIS A 42 2.92 2.43 -5.91
CA HIS A 42 3.83 2.64 -4.79
C HIS A 42 3.53 1.69 -3.62
N GLY A 43 2.25 1.47 -3.32
CA GLY A 43 1.77 0.49 -2.36
C GLY A 43 2.29 -0.92 -2.63
N GLU A 44 2.18 -1.38 -3.87
CA GLU A 44 2.65 -2.70 -4.30
C GLU A 44 4.16 -2.82 -4.10
N THR A 45 4.91 -1.81 -4.53
CA THR A 45 6.36 -1.75 -4.35
C THR A 45 6.74 -1.84 -2.87
N VAL A 46 6.08 -1.08 -2.01
CA VAL A 46 6.35 -1.07 -0.56
C VAL A 46 5.99 -2.42 0.07
N LEU A 47 4.85 -3.00 -0.24
CA LEU A 47 4.46 -4.31 0.29
C LEU A 47 5.47 -5.39 -0.09
N ASN A 48 5.91 -5.40 -1.35
CA ASN A 48 6.95 -6.34 -1.80
C ASN A 48 8.29 -6.11 -1.08
N GLN A 49 8.68 -4.85 -0.83
CA GLN A 49 9.86 -4.53 -0.04
C GLN A 49 9.75 -5.01 1.41
N ILE A 50 8.56 -4.90 2.03
CA ILE A 50 8.31 -5.40 3.39
C ILE A 50 8.55 -6.90 3.45
N ILE A 51 8.00 -7.69 2.53
CA ILE A 51 8.19 -9.14 2.51
C ILE A 51 9.68 -9.50 2.36
N GLN A 52 10.40 -8.82 1.46
CA GLN A 52 11.83 -9.04 1.26
C GLN A 52 12.66 -8.67 2.51
N ALA A 53 12.32 -7.58 3.19
CA ALA A 53 13.03 -7.14 4.39
C ALA A 53 12.81 -8.06 5.61
N CYS A 54 11.67 -8.76 5.65
CA CYS A 54 11.32 -9.59 6.81
C CYS A 54 11.89 -11.01 6.74
N ASP A 55 12.37 -11.45 5.58
CA ASP A 55 12.89 -12.81 5.34
C ASP A 55 11.93 -13.90 5.87
N LEU A 56 10.67 -13.80 5.44
CA LEU A 56 9.58 -14.62 5.97
C LEU A 56 9.78 -16.13 5.76
N GLU A 57 10.60 -16.51 4.77
CA GLU A 57 10.87 -17.91 4.43
C GLU A 57 11.87 -18.55 5.40
N HIS A 58 12.96 -17.86 5.75
CA HIS A 58 14.08 -18.46 6.47
C HIS A 58 14.20 -18.03 7.93
N ALA A 59 13.75 -16.83 8.29
CA ALA A 59 13.88 -16.33 9.65
C ALA A 59 13.02 -17.13 10.65
N GLU A 60 13.39 -17.12 11.93
CA GLU A 60 12.59 -17.71 13.00
C GLU A 60 11.19 -17.06 13.03
N PRO A 61 10.09 -17.83 13.12
CA PRO A 61 8.74 -17.30 12.92
C PRO A 61 8.38 -16.10 13.79
N LEU A 62 8.74 -16.13 15.08
CA LEU A 62 8.46 -15.03 16.00
C LEU A 62 9.25 -13.76 15.64
N GLU A 63 10.52 -13.93 15.23
CA GLU A 63 11.37 -12.81 14.81
C GLU A 63 10.86 -12.20 13.51
N ALA A 64 10.54 -13.06 12.53
CA ALA A 64 9.94 -12.65 11.26
C ALA A 64 8.62 -11.89 11.48
N LEU A 65 7.74 -12.36 12.38
CA LEU A 65 6.49 -11.68 12.71
C LEU A 65 6.72 -10.31 13.36
N GLN A 66 7.70 -10.19 14.26
CA GLN A 66 8.05 -8.90 14.87
C GLN A 66 8.58 -7.90 13.85
N ARG A 67 9.45 -8.36 12.93
CA ARG A 67 9.94 -7.54 11.81
C ARG A 67 8.77 -7.12 10.91
N LEU A 68 7.90 -8.06 10.55
CA LEU A 68 6.72 -7.82 9.73
C LEU A 68 5.83 -6.72 10.33
N ILE A 69 5.49 -6.83 11.62
CA ILE A 69 4.70 -5.81 12.33
C ILE A 69 5.40 -4.45 12.29
N LYS A 70 6.71 -4.41 12.56
CA LYS A 70 7.48 -3.16 12.58
C LYS A 70 7.52 -2.49 11.20
N GLU A 71 7.75 -3.26 10.14
CA GLU A 71 7.78 -2.75 8.78
C GLU A 71 6.40 -2.25 8.33
N HIS A 72 5.33 -2.97 8.67
CA HIS A 72 3.96 -2.49 8.42
C HIS A 72 3.67 -1.18 9.17
N LEU A 73 4.06 -1.08 10.45
CA LEU A 73 3.87 0.15 11.23
C LEU A 73 4.68 1.34 10.68
N THR A 74 5.85 1.07 10.09
CA THR A 74 6.67 2.09 9.41
C THR A 74 5.93 2.69 8.21
N HIS A 75 5.18 1.86 7.48
CA HIS A 75 4.41 2.25 6.30
C HIS A 75 2.90 2.44 6.57
N ARG A 76 2.51 2.63 7.83
CA ARG A 76 1.09 2.62 8.27
C ARG A 76 0.15 3.52 7.47
N GLU A 77 0.59 4.70 7.06
CA GLU A 77 -0.29 5.65 6.37
C GLU A 77 -0.63 5.20 4.95
N LEU A 78 0.32 4.54 4.28
CA LEU A 78 0.12 3.94 2.97
C LEU A 78 -0.80 2.73 3.08
N LEU A 79 -0.58 1.87 4.09
CA LEU A 79 -1.46 0.72 4.33
C LEU A 79 -2.89 1.14 4.63
N VAL A 80 -3.06 2.17 5.48
CA VAL A 80 -4.38 2.75 5.75
C VAL A 80 -5.00 3.28 4.46
N PHE A 81 -4.24 3.96 3.60
CA PHE A 81 -4.73 4.38 2.29
C PHE A 81 -5.24 3.22 1.43
N LEU A 82 -4.47 2.14 1.31
CA LEU A 82 -4.86 0.96 0.54
C LEU A 82 -6.15 0.33 1.10
N VAL A 83 -6.28 0.25 2.42
CA VAL A 83 -7.50 -0.25 3.09
C VAL A 83 -8.70 0.68 2.85
N PHE A 84 -8.51 2.00 2.81
CA PHE A 84 -9.62 2.93 2.54
C PHE A 84 -10.04 2.98 1.08
N GLN A 85 -9.16 2.61 0.15
CA GLN A 85 -9.54 2.40 -1.26
C GLN A 85 -10.10 1.00 -1.54
N TYR A 86 -10.28 0.18 -0.49
CA TYR A 86 -10.81 -1.15 -0.64
C TYR A 86 -12.13 -1.15 -1.40
N ARG A 87 -12.12 -1.81 -2.55
CA ARG A 87 -13.30 -2.23 -3.30
C ARG A 87 -13.50 -3.74 -3.10
N PRO A 88 -14.72 -4.28 -3.26
CA PRO A 88 -14.97 -5.71 -3.03
C PRO A 88 -14.06 -6.65 -3.83
N ASP A 89 -13.57 -6.18 -4.98
CA ASP A 89 -12.66 -6.81 -5.94
C ASP A 89 -11.18 -6.51 -5.69
N PHE A 90 -10.83 -5.74 -4.65
CA PHE A 90 -9.46 -5.30 -4.37
C PHE A 90 -8.49 -6.47 -4.13
N LEU A 91 -8.98 -7.60 -3.63
CA LEU A 91 -8.19 -8.83 -3.45
C LEU A 91 -8.57 -9.93 -4.45
N ASP A 92 -9.38 -9.64 -5.46
CA ASP A 92 -9.74 -10.62 -6.50
C ASP A 92 -8.50 -10.93 -7.37
N PRO A 93 -7.97 -12.17 -7.34
CA PRO A 93 -6.81 -12.56 -8.13
C PRO A 93 -7.05 -12.47 -9.64
N HIS A 94 -8.31 -12.45 -10.08
CA HIS A 94 -8.70 -12.36 -11.49
C HIS A 94 -8.95 -10.91 -11.95
N GLY A 95 -8.78 -9.92 -11.06
CA GLY A 95 -9.01 -8.50 -11.32
C GLY A 95 -7.87 -7.61 -10.85
N GLU A 96 -8.21 -6.46 -10.24
CA GLU A 96 -7.23 -5.50 -9.70
C GLU A 96 -6.37 -6.11 -8.59
N GLY A 97 -6.83 -7.19 -7.95
CA GLY A 97 -6.13 -7.87 -6.87
C GLY A 97 -4.91 -8.70 -7.28
N ALA A 98 -4.72 -8.98 -8.58
CA ALA A 98 -3.56 -9.71 -9.08
C ALA A 98 -2.22 -9.07 -8.69
N ARG A 99 -2.17 -7.74 -8.55
CA ARG A 99 -0.97 -7.00 -8.13
C ARG A 99 -0.55 -7.27 -6.68
N TRP A 100 -1.48 -7.70 -5.82
CA TRP A 100 -1.20 -8.01 -4.42
C TRP A 100 -0.85 -9.49 -4.20
N GLN A 101 -0.95 -10.32 -5.25
CA GLN A 101 -0.83 -11.76 -5.14
C GLN A 101 0.51 -12.20 -4.53
N SER A 102 1.62 -11.58 -4.94
CA SER A 102 2.96 -11.91 -4.41
C SER A 102 3.05 -11.68 -2.90
N TYR A 103 2.44 -10.59 -2.42
CA TYR A 103 2.40 -10.27 -1.00
C TYR A 103 1.50 -11.24 -0.23
N LEU A 104 0.31 -11.56 -0.77
CA LEU A 104 -0.64 -12.50 -0.16
C LEU A 104 -0.06 -13.92 -0.05
N GLU A 105 0.54 -14.43 -1.13
CA GLU A 105 1.17 -15.75 -1.16
C GLU A 105 2.31 -15.86 -0.15
N ALA A 106 3.14 -14.82 -0.02
CA ALA A 106 4.23 -14.80 0.94
C ALA A 106 3.72 -14.82 2.40
N LEU A 107 2.64 -14.09 2.69
CA LEU A 107 2.01 -14.14 4.01
C LEU A 107 1.39 -15.51 4.29
N ASP A 108 0.65 -16.07 3.32
CA ASP A 108 0.03 -17.39 3.48
C ASP A 108 1.08 -18.46 3.74
N ALA A 109 2.16 -18.49 2.94
CA ALA A 109 3.27 -19.41 3.14
C ALA A 109 3.94 -19.23 4.52
N PHE A 110 4.12 -17.99 4.97
CA PHE A 110 4.67 -17.68 6.28
C PHE A 110 3.79 -18.22 7.42
N PHE A 111 2.49 -17.94 7.38
CA PHE A 111 1.57 -18.40 8.43
C PHE A 111 1.38 -19.92 8.42
N LEU A 112 1.36 -20.56 7.24
CA LEU A 112 1.31 -22.02 7.12
C LEU A 112 2.56 -22.69 7.71
N ARG A 113 3.74 -22.09 7.55
CA ARG A 113 5.00 -22.58 8.14
C ARG A 113 4.99 -22.51 9.68
N GLY A 114 4.23 -21.57 10.25
CA GLY A 114 4.16 -21.36 11.70
C GLY A 114 3.09 -22.15 12.45
N GLN A 115 2.30 -22.99 11.76
CA GLN A 115 1.33 -23.91 12.37
C GLN A 115 1.99 -25.11 13.02
#